data_AF-X0X9H4-F1
#
_entry.id   AF-X0X9H4-F1
#
_cell.length_a   1.000
_cell.length_b   1.000
_cell.length_c   1.000
_cell.angle_alpha   90.00
_cell.angle_beta   90.00
_cell.angle_gamma   90.00
#
_symmetry.space_group_name_H-M   'P 1'
#
loop_
_entity.id
_entity.type
_entity.pdbx_description
1 polymer ?
#
loop_
_entity_poly.entity_id
_entity_poly.type
_entity_poly.pdbx_seq_one_letter_code
_entity_poly.pdbx_strand_id
1 'polypeptide(L)'
;STQETGTDIPVIAIDGSGRAYLTVTSSYLTQTIEGLEELIQMPFGCGEQNMIVFAPDVFITKYLEASGQLKPEIMAKAEMLMLTGYQRQLTYRHNDGSFSAFGESDPEGSLWLTAFVLKSFAQAEDLIYIDSDILDEAREWIISHQKSDGSFEPVGFIHHQDMMGGISGETALTAYVAIALMEAGNNTGSAKAVSYLETQIDSIDRAYTMTLVTYALEKGNSPLREQAYEKMMSMAKEDENGLYWG
;
A
#
# COMPACT_ATOMS: atom_id res chain seq x y z
N SER A 1 -34.53 -3.08 -7.70
CA SER A 1 -34.65 -3.86 -6.46
C SER A 1 -35.18 -2.91 -5.40
N THR A 2 -36.29 -3.25 -4.72
CA THR A 2 -36.83 -2.44 -3.62
C THR A 2 -36.32 -3.04 -2.32
N GLN A 3 -35.66 -2.24 -1.49
CA GLN A 3 -35.20 -2.63 -0.17
C GLN A 3 -36.07 -1.90 0.86
N GLU A 4 -36.66 -2.64 1.80
CA GLU A 4 -37.48 -2.08 2.87
C GLU A 4 -36.72 -2.18 4.19
N THR A 5 -36.69 -1.08 4.95
CA THR A 5 -36.06 -1.00 6.28
C THR A 5 -37.10 -0.55 7.30
N GLY A 6 -37.22 -1.28 8.41
CA GLY A 6 -38.10 -0.94 9.53
C GLY A 6 -37.60 0.27 10.31
N THR A 7 -38.52 1.13 10.75
CA THR A 7 -38.22 2.34 11.55
C THR A 7 -38.88 2.26 12.92
N ASP A 8 -38.82 1.10 13.56
CA ASP A 8 -39.44 0.87 14.85
C ASP A 8 -38.81 1.74 15.94
N ILE A 9 -39.63 2.51 16.65
CA ILE A 9 -39.20 3.37 17.75
C ILE A 9 -39.40 2.62 19.08
N PRO A 10 -38.37 2.52 19.94
CA PRO A 10 -38.51 1.86 21.24
C PRO A 10 -39.62 2.48 22.10
N VAL A 11 -40.36 1.63 22.82
CA VAL A 11 -41.49 2.05 23.68
C VAL A 11 -41.08 3.05 24.78
N ILE A 12 -39.79 3.06 25.14
CA ILE A 12 -39.22 3.96 26.15
C ILE A 12 -38.78 5.33 25.59
N ALA A 13 -38.93 5.57 24.28
CA ALA A 13 -38.53 6.82 23.65
C ALA A 13 -39.40 7.99 24.16
N ILE A 14 -38.78 9.16 24.33
CA ILE A 14 -39.47 10.38 24.76
C ILE A 14 -40.35 10.85 23.60
N ASP A 15 -41.57 11.28 23.93
CA ASP A 15 -42.51 11.75 22.91
C ASP A 15 -41.91 12.91 22.09
N GLY A 16 -41.96 12.78 20.76
CA GLY A 16 -41.33 13.71 19.82
C GLY A 16 -39.81 13.59 19.64
N SER A 17 -39.12 12.63 20.28
CA SER A 17 -37.67 12.45 20.14
C SER A 17 -37.25 11.58 18.95
N GLY A 18 -38.19 10.86 18.33
CA GLY A 18 -37.91 9.98 17.20
C GLY A 18 -37.39 10.75 15.99
N ARG A 19 -36.21 10.35 15.48
CA ARG A 19 -35.66 10.87 14.23
C ARG A 19 -35.15 9.73 13.37
N ALA A 20 -35.48 9.76 12.09
CA ALA A 20 -34.91 8.88 11.08
C ALA A 20 -34.18 9.75 10.05
N TYR A 21 -32.98 9.34 9.69
CA TYR A 21 -32.16 10.01 8.68
C TYR A 21 -31.89 9.02 7.55
N LEU A 22 -32.27 9.39 6.34
CA LEU A 22 -31.93 8.65 5.14
C LEU A 22 -30.90 9.47 4.36
N THR A 23 -29.73 8.89 4.16
CA THR A 23 -28.73 9.47 3.27
C THR A 23 -28.53 8.54 2.09
N VAL A 24 -28.76 9.06 0.89
CA VAL A 24 -28.55 8.34 -0.35
C VAL A 24 -27.25 8.83 -0.96
N THR A 25 -26.30 7.93 -1.13
CA THR A 25 -25.00 8.23 -1.74
C THR A 25 -24.79 7.28 -2.91
N SER A 26 -24.01 7.72 -3.90
CA SER A 26 -23.59 6.84 -4.99
C SER A 26 -22.51 5.84 -4.55
N SER A 27 -21.86 6.09 -3.41
CA SER A 27 -20.88 5.21 -2.77
C SER A 27 -20.71 5.57 -1.30
N TYR A 28 -20.41 4.58 -0.45
CA TYR A 28 -19.98 4.80 0.95
C TYR A 28 -18.75 5.71 1.03
N LEU A 29 -17.89 5.66 0.01
CA LEU A 29 -16.67 6.46 -0.07
C LEU A 29 -16.96 7.96 -0.19
N THR A 30 -18.08 8.37 -0.81
CA THR A 30 -18.37 9.79 -1.06
C THR A 30 -18.58 10.60 0.23
N GLN A 31 -18.96 9.96 1.34
CA GLN A 31 -19.17 10.65 2.63
C GLN A 31 -17.92 10.71 3.52
N THR A 32 -16.96 9.80 3.32
CA THR A 32 -15.73 9.74 4.13
C THR A 32 -14.57 10.52 3.52
N ILE A 33 -14.76 11.13 2.34
CA ILE A 33 -13.68 11.58 1.45
C ILE A 33 -13.71 13.09 1.15
N GLU A 34 -14.71 13.82 1.65
CA GLU A 34 -14.62 15.29 1.63
C GLU A 34 -13.38 15.74 2.43
N GLY A 35 -12.47 16.48 1.78
CA GLY A 35 -11.25 17.00 2.39
C GLY A 35 -10.00 16.13 2.24
N LEU A 36 -10.00 15.07 1.43
CA LEU A 36 -8.78 14.27 1.17
C LEU A 36 -7.61 15.12 0.64
N GLU A 37 -7.89 16.24 -0.03
CA GLU A 37 -6.85 17.18 -0.49
C GLU A 37 -6.04 17.83 0.67
N GLU A 38 -6.58 17.82 1.89
CA GLU A 38 -5.89 18.31 3.09
C GLU A 38 -4.81 17.33 3.59
N LEU A 39 -4.91 16.05 3.18
CA LEU A 39 -3.89 15.05 3.45
C LEU A 39 -2.67 15.19 2.53
N ILE A 40 -2.74 16.02 1.48
CA ILE A 40 -1.60 16.33 0.62
C ILE A 40 -0.67 17.30 1.35
N GLN A 41 0.52 16.82 1.70
CA GLN A 41 1.41 17.48 2.68
C GLN A 41 2.82 17.70 2.13
N MET A 42 3.56 18.60 2.78
CA MET A 42 4.94 18.87 2.38
C MET A 42 5.88 17.76 2.87
N PRO A 43 6.72 17.18 2.00
CA PRO A 43 7.71 16.20 2.41
C PRO A 43 8.76 16.79 3.35
N PHE A 44 9.17 16.02 4.36
CA PHE A 44 10.15 16.44 5.37
C PHE A 44 10.95 15.23 5.89
N GLY A 45 11.94 15.51 6.74
CA GLY A 45 12.60 14.45 7.50
C GLY A 45 13.56 13.58 6.69
N CYS A 46 13.97 12.45 7.27
CA CYS A 46 14.86 11.46 6.65
C CYS A 46 14.15 10.64 5.56
N GLY A 47 14.84 9.71 4.90
CA GLY A 47 14.28 8.94 3.78
C GLY A 47 12.99 8.19 4.11
N GLU A 48 12.86 7.69 5.34
CA GLU A 48 11.62 7.06 5.81
C GLU A 48 10.49 8.09 5.97
N GLN A 49 10.74 9.18 6.69
CA GLN A 49 9.74 10.23 6.95
C GLN A 49 9.28 10.93 5.67
N ASN A 50 10.19 11.10 4.71
CA ASN A 50 9.86 11.62 3.39
C ASN A 50 8.85 10.72 2.68
N MET A 51 9.06 9.40 2.74
CA MET A 51 8.15 8.42 2.14
C MET A 51 6.80 8.31 2.85
N ILE A 52 6.72 8.60 4.15
CA ILE A 52 5.44 8.70 4.88
C ILE A 52 4.53 9.75 4.24
N VAL A 53 5.10 10.82 3.68
CA VAL A 53 4.33 11.92 3.06
C VAL A 53 4.19 11.72 1.55
N PHE A 54 5.28 11.37 0.87
CA PHE A 54 5.28 11.21 -0.59
C PHE A 54 4.29 10.16 -1.08
N ALA A 55 4.23 8.98 -0.44
CA ALA A 55 3.36 7.91 -0.94
C ALA A 55 1.86 8.27 -0.82
N PRO A 56 1.36 8.81 0.31
CA PRO A 56 0.01 9.35 0.37
C PRO A 56 -0.28 10.42 -0.68
N ASP A 57 0.61 11.39 -0.92
CA ASP A 57 0.41 12.42 -1.94
C ASP A 57 0.13 11.79 -3.32
N VAL A 58 0.88 10.76 -3.69
CA VAL A 58 0.68 10.00 -4.93
C VAL A 58 -0.69 9.31 -4.94
N PHE A 59 -0.99 8.47 -3.94
CA PHE A 59 -2.21 7.65 -3.95
C PHE A 59 -3.49 8.47 -3.80
N ILE A 60 -3.46 9.57 -3.03
CA ILE A 60 -4.57 10.52 -2.92
C ILE A 60 -4.79 11.21 -4.26
N THR A 61 -3.73 11.65 -4.94
CA THR A 61 -3.86 12.30 -6.26
C THR A 61 -4.45 11.34 -7.28
N LYS A 62 -3.97 10.08 -7.34
CA LYS A 62 -4.57 9.04 -8.22
C LYS A 62 -6.03 8.77 -7.88
N TYR A 63 -6.39 8.75 -6.60
CA TYR A 63 -7.77 8.58 -6.17
C TYR A 63 -8.67 9.75 -6.63
N LEU A 64 -8.22 10.99 -6.42
CA LEU A 64 -8.95 12.19 -6.85
C LEU A 64 -9.11 12.22 -8.37
N GLU A 65 -8.09 11.80 -9.12
CA GLU A 65 -8.16 11.67 -10.58
C GLU A 65 -9.20 10.62 -11.00
N ALA A 66 -9.10 9.40 -10.46
CA ALA A 66 -10.00 8.29 -10.80
C ALA A 66 -11.46 8.53 -10.39
N SER A 67 -11.69 9.30 -9.32
CA SER A 67 -13.02 9.67 -8.85
C SER A 67 -13.61 10.91 -9.55
N GLY A 68 -12.84 11.57 -10.42
CA GLY A 68 -13.25 12.80 -11.11
C GLY A 68 -13.33 14.03 -10.19
N GLN A 69 -12.68 13.98 -9.02
CA GLN A 69 -12.68 15.04 -8.02
C GLN A 69 -11.42 15.93 -8.09
N LEU A 70 -10.44 15.57 -8.93
CA LEU A 70 -9.19 16.31 -9.08
C LEU A 70 -9.39 17.67 -9.76
N LYS A 71 -9.16 18.74 -9.00
CA LYS A 71 -9.18 20.12 -9.51
C LYS A 71 -7.78 20.52 -10.00
N PRO A 72 -7.66 21.40 -11.03
CA PRO A 72 -6.36 21.85 -11.54
C PRO A 72 -5.44 22.46 -10.47
N GLU A 73 -5.99 23.23 -9.53
CA GLU A 73 -5.23 23.84 -8.43
C GLU A 73 -4.66 22.79 -7.46
N ILE A 74 -5.43 21.72 -7.20
CA ILE A 74 -5.00 20.60 -6.36
C ILE A 74 -3.90 19.83 -7.09
N MET A 75 -4.06 19.56 -8.39
CA MET A 75 -3.04 18.89 -9.19
C MET A 75 -1.72 19.66 -9.22
N ALA A 76 -1.75 20.97 -9.45
CA ALA A 76 -0.54 21.79 -9.46
C ALA A 76 0.18 21.79 -8.10
N LYS A 77 -0.58 21.81 -6.99
CA LYS A 77 -0.03 21.66 -5.64
C LYS A 77 0.58 20.27 -5.45
N ALA A 78 -0.14 19.21 -5.81
CA ALA A 78 0.30 17.83 -5.67
C ALA A 78 1.57 17.56 -6.48
N GLU A 79 1.62 17.99 -7.74
CA GLU A 79 2.80 17.89 -8.61
C GLU A 79 4.04 18.53 -7.98
N MET A 80 3.91 19.77 -7.47
CA MET A 80 5.00 20.46 -6.80
C MET A 80 5.51 19.67 -5.56
N LEU A 81 4.60 19.11 -4.77
CA LEU A 81 4.94 18.36 -3.56
C LEU A 81 5.56 17.00 -3.89
N MET A 82 5.01 16.27 -4.86
CA MET A 82 5.58 15.02 -5.35
C MET A 82 6.97 15.23 -5.96
N LEU A 83 7.19 16.25 -6.80
CA LEU A 83 8.51 16.57 -7.35
C LEU A 83 9.52 16.90 -6.25
N THR A 84 9.09 17.65 -5.23
CA THR A 84 9.94 17.97 -4.07
C THR A 84 10.30 16.70 -3.29
N GLY A 85 9.34 15.83 -3.05
CA GLY A 85 9.54 14.57 -2.32
C GLY A 85 10.40 13.58 -3.09
N TYR A 86 10.24 13.51 -4.42
CA TYR A 86 11.08 12.73 -5.31
C TYR A 86 12.54 13.18 -5.23
N GLN A 87 12.81 14.47 -5.47
CA GLN A 87 14.17 15.02 -5.41
C GLN A 87 14.81 14.86 -4.03
N ARG A 88 14.01 15.03 -2.97
CA ARG A 88 14.47 14.78 -1.59
C ARG A 88 14.79 13.31 -1.36
N GLN A 89 13.97 12.39 -1.84
CA GLN A 89 14.19 10.95 -1.66
C GLN A 89 15.48 10.48 -2.32
N LEU A 90 15.84 11.05 -3.48
CA LEU A 90 17.10 10.74 -4.17
C LEU A 90 18.34 11.07 -3.31
N THR A 91 18.23 11.96 -2.32
CA THR A 91 19.34 12.23 -1.39
C THR A 91 19.60 11.11 -0.39
N TYR A 92 18.67 10.15 -0.27
CA TYR A 92 18.76 8.97 0.61
C TYR A 92 19.02 7.68 -0.18
N ARG A 93 19.40 7.82 -1.45
CA ARG A 93 19.78 6.73 -2.34
C ARG A 93 21.25 6.37 -2.16
N HIS A 94 21.55 5.09 -2.23
CA HIS A 94 22.90 4.54 -2.29
C HIS A 94 23.38 4.37 -3.73
N ASN A 95 24.69 4.28 -3.91
CA ASN A 95 25.34 4.08 -5.21
C ASN A 95 24.99 2.73 -5.86
N ASP A 96 24.53 1.76 -5.07
CA ASP A 96 24.08 0.45 -5.54
C ASP A 96 22.60 0.41 -5.95
N GLY A 97 21.91 1.56 -5.87
CA GLY A 97 20.49 1.71 -6.25
C GLY A 97 19.51 1.55 -5.10
N SER A 98 19.98 1.15 -3.92
CA SER A 98 19.12 0.97 -2.74
C SER A 98 18.79 2.29 -2.01
N PHE A 99 17.84 2.24 -1.09
CA PHE A 99 17.46 3.37 -0.25
C PHE A 99 17.51 2.98 1.23
N SER A 100 17.96 3.92 2.08
CA SER A 100 17.90 3.79 3.54
C SER A 100 17.39 5.09 4.18
N ALA A 101 17.25 5.14 5.51
CA ALA A 101 16.78 6.34 6.19
C ALA A 101 17.76 7.52 6.02
N PHE A 102 19.06 7.26 6.05
CA PHE A 102 20.10 8.29 5.98
C PHE A 102 21.02 8.15 4.75
N GLY A 103 20.59 7.39 3.73
CA GLY A 103 21.37 7.14 2.51
C GLY A 103 22.75 6.57 2.81
N GLU A 104 23.76 7.05 2.08
CA GLU A 104 25.18 6.67 2.23
C GLU A 104 25.79 6.88 3.63
N SER A 105 25.07 7.52 4.56
CA SER A 105 25.49 7.55 5.97
C SER A 105 25.20 6.23 6.71
N ASP A 106 24.25 5.45 6.22
CA ASP A 106 23.98 4.09 6.70
C ASP A 106 24.93 3.09 6.01
N PRO A 107 25.26 1.97 6.67
CA PRO A 107 26.19 0.99 6.11
C PRO A 107 25.63 0.21 4.90
N GLU A 108 24.30 0.12 4.78
CA GLU A 108 23.61 -0.62 3.71
C GLU A 108 22.18 -0.07 3.51
N GLY A 109 21.62 -0.32 2.32
CA GLY A 109 20.22 -0.05 2.02
C GLY A 109 19.24 -0.95 2.77
N SER A 110 17.99 -0.51 2.91
CA SER A 110 16.93 -1.36 3.44
C SER A 110 16.07 -1.96 2.34
N LEU A 111 15.86 -3.28 2.39
CA LEU A 111 15.03 -3.97 1.41
C LEU A 111 13.58 -3.49 1.42
N TRP A 112 13.02 -3.31 2.62
CA TRP A 112 11.65 -2.84 2.77
C TRP A 112 11.49 -1.42 2.23
N LEU A 113 12.39 -0.50 2.59
CA LEU A 113 12.31 0.89 2.14
C LEU A 113 12.54 0.99 0.63
N THR A 114 13.52 0.27 0.09
CA THR A 114 13.81 0.25 -1.35
C THR A 114 12.60 -0.26 -2.13
N ALA A 115 11.95 -1.32 -1.67
CA ALA A 115 10.72 -1.82 -2.28
C ALA A 115 9.55 -0.81 -2.17
N PHE A 116 9.44 -0.10 -1.04
CA PHE A 116 8.42 0.94 -0.86
C PHE A 116 8.63 2.14 -1.78
N VAL A 117 9.88 2.58 -1.94
CA VAL A 117 10.27 3.65 -2.89
C VAL A 117 9.96 3.22 -4.31
N LEU A 118 10.42 2.02 -4.72
CA LEU A 118 10.18 1.48 -6.06
C LEU A 118 8.67 1.47 -6.41
N LYS A 119 7.85 0.90 -5.52
CA LYS A 119 6.40 0.87 -5.68
C LYS A 119 5.82 2.28 -5.83
N SER A 120 6.17 3.19 -4.92
CA SER A 120 5.56 4.52 -4.87
C SER A 120 5.98 5.38 -6.06
N PHE A 121 7.24 5.28 -6.50
CA PHE A 121 7.73 5.98 -7.67
C PHE A 121 7.10 5.45 -8.95
N ALA A 122 7.00 4.13 -9.12
CA ALA A 122 6.31 3.55 -10.28
C ALA A 122 4.84 4.00 -10.34
N GLN A 123 4.17 4.12 -9.19
CA GLN A 123 2.80 4.66 -9.15
C GLN A 123 2.72 6.16 -9.48
N ALA A 124 3.80 6.90 -9.29
CA ALA A 124 3.88 8.34 -9.56
C ALA A 124 4.24 8.67 -11.02
N GLU A 125 4.71 7.71 -11.83
CA GLU A 125 5.10 7.92 -13.25
C GLU A 125 3.97 8.51 -14.10
N ASP A 126 2.71 8.19 -13.77
CA ASP A 126 1.53 8.73 -14.47
C ASP A 126 1.23 10.19 -14.10
N LEU A 127 1.81 10.70 -13.01
CA LEU A 127 1.50 12.01 -12.43
C LEU A 127 2.66 13.01 -12.56
N ILE A 128 3.90 12.54 -12.42
CA ILE A 128 5.12 13.35 -12.48
C ILE A 128 6.22 12.62 -13.23
N TYR A 129 7.24 13.36 -13.68
CA TYR A 129 8.44 12.75 -14.25
C TYR A 129 9.23 12.00 -13.16
N ILE A 130 9.48 10.72 -13.40
CA ILE A 130 10.39 9.86 -12.64
C ILE A 130 11.43 9.33 -13.64
N ASP A 131 12.68 9.29 -13.21
CA ASP A 131 13.76 8.74 -14.03
C ASP A 131 13.71 7.20 -14.01
N SER A 132 13.60 6.57 -15.19
CA SER A 132 13.51 5.12 -15.32
C SER A 132 14.75 4.41 -14.80
N ASP A 133 15.93 5.03 -14.92
CA ASP A 133 17.19 4.42 -14.47
C ASP A 133 17.18 4.24 -12.94
N ILE A 134 16.53 5.15 -12.21
CA ILE A 134 16.37 5.05 -10.75
C ILE A 134 15.49 3.85 -10.38
N LEU A 135 14.41 3.60 -11.13
CA LEU A 135 13.54 2.44 -10.92
C LEU A 135 14.23 1.14 -11.26
N ASP A 136 14.99 1.12 -12.37
CA ASP A 136 15.70 -0.05 -12.86
C ASP A 136 16.80 -0.46 -11.86
N GLU A 137 17.63 0.49 -11.40
CA GLU A 137 18.67 0.21 -10.42
C GLU A 137 18.11 -0.28 -9.07
N ALA A 138 17.03 0.34 -8.56
CA ALA A 138 16.38 -0.10 -7.32
C ALA A 138 15.82 -1.53 -7.45
N ARG A 139 15.21 -1.83 -8.60
CA ARG A 139 14.66 -3.16 -8.92
C ARG A 139 15.77 -4.20 -9.06
N GLU A 140 16.86 -3.90 -9.75
CA GLU A 140 18.01 -4.79 -9.88
C GLU A 140 18.60 -5.11 -8.51
N TRP A 141 18.76 -4.09 -7.67
CA TRP A 141 19.23 -4.26 -6.30
C TRP A 141 18.29 -5.18 -5.49
N ILE A 142 16.97 -4.96 -5.54
CA ILE A 142 15.98 -5.83 -4.88
C ILE A 142 16.14 -7.28 -5.36
N ILE A 143 16.16 -7.51 -6.69
CA ILE A 143 16.24 -8.85 -7.27
C ILE A 143 17.56 -9.54 -6.88
N SER A 144 18.66 -8.80 -6.72
CA SER A 144 19.94 -9.37 -6.29
C SER A 144 19.90 -9.95 -4.86
N HIS A 145 18.93 -9.52 -4.03
CA HIS A 145 18.68 -10.05 -2.69
C HIS A 145 17.63 -11.17 -2.67
N GLN A 146 17.13 -11.61 -3.82
CA GLN A 146 16.20 -12.74 -3.91
C GLN A 146 16.92 -14.07 -3.69
N LYS A 147 16.41 -14.89 -2.76
CA LYS A 147 16.93 -16.24 -2.50
C LYS A 147 16.59 -17.19 -3.65
N SER A 148 17.27 -18.34 -3.67
CA SER A 148 17.06 -19.37 -4.70
C SER A 148 15.65 -19.98 -4.67
N ASP A 149 14.99 -19.97 -3.51
CA ASP A 149 13.60 -20.39 -3.34
C ASP A 149 12.58 -19.30 -3.75
N GLY A 150 13.04 -18.08 -4.06
CA GLY A 150 12.20 -16.94 -4.44
C GLY A 150 11.85 -15.98 -3.30
N SER A 151 12.18 -16.33 -2.06
CA SER A 151 11.91 -15.51 -0.87
C SER A 151 12.87 -14.33 -0.73
N PHE A 152 12.49 -13.39 0.14
CA PHE A 152 13.26 -12.23 0.52
C PHE A 152 13.43 -12.17 2.03
N GLU A 153 14.67 -12.05 2.49
CA GLU A 153 15.02 -11.83 3.90
C GLU A 153 15.15 -10.32 4.19
N PRO A 154 14.90 -9.88 5.43
CA PRO A 154 15.14 -8.48 5.82
C PRO A 154 16.61 -8.10 5.67
N VAL A 155 16.86 -6.98 4.98
CA VAL A 155 18.18 -6.36 4.79
C VAL A 155 18.08 -4.89 5.20
N GLY A 156 19.15 -4.37 5.80
CA GLY A 156 19.21 -3.02 6.34
C GLY A 156 18.29 -2.77 7.55
N PHE A 157 18.45 -1.57 8.11
CA PHE A 157 17.70 -1.15 9.29
C PHE A 157 16.55 -0.20 8.91
N ILE A 158 15.41 -0.36 9.59
CA ILE A 158 14.27 0.56 9.51
C ILE A 158 14.09 1.23 10.87
N HIS A 159 14.17 2.57 10.91
CA HIS A 159 14.02 3.34 12.13
C HIS A 159 12.56 3.51 12.54
N HIS A 160 11.66 3.73 11.59
CA HIS A 160 10.22 3.90 11.81
C HIS A 160 9.47 2.60 11.47
N GLN A 161 9.56 1.61 12.35
CA GLN A 161 8.93 0.30 12.14
C GLN A 161 7.41 0.36 11.93
N ASP A 162 6.74 1.36 12.50
CA ASP A 162 5.30 1.58 12.31
C ASP A 162 4.91 1.77 10.82
N MET A 163 5.84 2.26 9.99
CA MET A 163 5.61 2.40 8.55
C MET A 163 5.47 1.07 7.82
N MET A 164 6.05 -0.01 8.35
CA MET A 164 5.94 -1.35 7.77
C MET A 164 4.55 -1.96 8.01
N GLY A 165 3.71 -1.30 8.81
CA GLY A 165 2.43 -1.82 9.24
C GLY A 165 2.59 -3.15 9.98
N GLY A 166 1.80 -4.15 9.61
CA GLY A 166 1.84 -5.49 10.21
C GLY A 166 2.89 -6.44 9.62
N ILE A 167 3.79 -5.96 8.74
CA ILE A 167 4.77 -6.81 8.06
C ILE A 167 5.75 -7.36 9.09
N SER A 168 5.74 -8.68 9.24
CA SER A 168 6.61 -9.39 10.16
C SER A 168 6.90 -10.78 9.62
N GLY A 169 8.18 -11.14 9.58
CA GLY A 169 8.66 -12.41 9.03
C GLY A 169 8.88 -12.39 7.52
N GLU A 170 9.61 -13.42 7.06
CA GLU A 170 10.06 -13.60 5.67
C GLU A 170 8.90 -13.63 4.67
N THR A 171 7.81 -14.35 4.98
CA THR A 171 6.66 -14.50 4.08
C THR A 171 5.93 -13.18 3.85
N ALA A 172 5.72 -12.38 4.90
CA ALA A 172 5.05 -11.09 4.77
C ALA A 172 5.90 -10.09 3.97
N LEU A 173 7.22 -10.07 4.22
CA LEU A 173 8.15 -9.25 3.46
C LEU A 173 8.21 -9.68 1.98
N THR A 174 8.27 -10.98 1.74
CA THR A 174 8.28 -11.54 0.37
C THR A 174 7.01 -11.16 -0.39
N ALA A 175 5.84 -11.26 0.25
CA ALA A 175 4.58 -10.82 -0.35
C ALA A 175 4.59 -9.33 -0.70
N TYR A 176 5.06 -8.50 0.23
CA TYR A 176 5.18 -7.06 0.01
C TYR A 176 6.11 -6.71 -1.15
N VAL A 177 7.31 -7.32 -1.20
CA VAL A 177 8.29 -7.10 -2.28
C VAL A 177 7.74 -7.61 -3.61
N ALA A 178 7.06 -8.76 -3.65
CA ALA A 178 6.42 -9.27 -4.85
C ALA A 178 5.38 -8.29 -5.41
N ILE A 179 4.53 -7.73 -4.55
CA ILE A 179 3.56 -6.69 -4.91
C ILE A 179 4.27 -5.46 -5.49
N ALA A 180 5.30 -4.96 -4.81
CA ALA A 180 6.07 -3.80 -5.27
C ALA A 180 6.70 -4.03 -6.65
N LEU A 181 7.31 -5.20 -6.87
CA LEU A 181 7.89 -5.58 -8.17
C LEU A 181 6.84 -5.63 -9.27
N MET A 182 5.67 -6.23 -9.01
CA MET A 182 4.57 -6.27 -9.99
C MET A 182 3.99 -4.89 -10.28
N GLU A 183 3.85 -4.04 -9.27
CA GLU A 183 3.37 -2.66 -9.43
C GLU A 183 4.36 -1.76 -10.17
N ALA A 184 5.65 -2.12 -10.15
CA ALA A 184 6.71 -1.49 -10.94
C ALA A 184 7.00 -2.23 -12.27
N GLY A 185 6.08 -3.07 -12.75
CA GLY A 185 6.17 -3.72 -14.06
C GLY A 185 7.16 -4.88 -14.18
N ASN A 186 7.76 -5.36 -13.08
CA ASN A 186 8.67 -6.49 -13.10
C ASN A 186 7.95 -7.82 -12.85
N ASN A 187 7.66 -8.55 -13.94
CA ASN A 187 6.97 -9.84 -13.88
C ASN A 187 7.92 -11.03 -13.58
N THR A 188 9.20 -10.93 -13.91
CA THR A 188 10.14 -12.06 -13.78
C THR A 188 10.57 -12.31 -12.33
N GLY A 189 10.99 -11.26 -11.62
CA GLY A 189 11.42 -11.34 -10.21
C GLY A 189 10.23 -11.64 -9.29
N SER A 190 9.08 -11.06 -9.59
CA SER A 190 7.84 -11.33 -8.84
C SER A 190 7.33 -12.76 -9.02
N ALA A 191 7.47 -13.38 -10.19
CA ALA A 191 7.01 -14.75 -10.42
C ALA A 191 7.65 -15.77 -9.46
N LYS A 192 8.97 -15.66 -9.19
CA LYS A 192 9.64 -16.53 -8.22
C LYS A 192 9.13 -16.32 -6.80
N ALA A 193 8.92 -15.07 -6.40
CA ALA A 193 8.36 -14.75 -5.10
C ALA A 193 6.92 -15.28 -4.97
N VAL A 194 6.09 -15.14 -6.01
CA VAL A 194 4.74 -15.73 -6.07
C VAL A 194 4.80 -17.25 -5.89
N SER A 195 5.70 -17.95 -6.59
CA SER A 195 5.88 -19.41 -6.40
C SER A 195 6.31 -19.79 -4.99
N TYR A 196 7.16 -18.99 -4.33
CA TYR A 196 7.46 -19.21 -2.91
C TYR A 196 6.19 -19.06 -2.06
N LEU A 197 5.42 -18.00 -2.26
CA LEU A 197 4.21 -17.70 -1.47
C LEU A 197 3.13 -18.78 -1.60
N GLU A 198 2.99 -19.38 -2.78
CA GLU A 198 2.12 -20.54 -3.02
C GLU A 198 2.42 -21.69 -2.05
N THR A 199 3.69 -21.92 -1.71
CA THR A 199 4.09 -22.98 -0.76
C THR A 199 3.82 -22.63 0.70
N GLN A 200 3.57 -21.35 1.01
CA GLN A 200 3.39 -20.85 2.37
C GLN A 200 1.92 -20.70 2.75
N ILE A 201 0.96 -20.83 1.82
CA ILE A 201 -0.46 -20.57 2.08
C ILE A 201 -0.94 -21.29 3.34
N ASP A 202 -0.68 -22.60 3.45
CA ASP A 202 -1.18 -23.43 4.54
C ASP A 202 -0.52 -23.14 5.90
N SER A 203 0.71 -22.62 5.93
CA SER A 203 1.46 -22.34 7.16
C SER A 203 1.17 -20.97 7.78
N ILE A 204 0.45 -20.09 7.07
CA ILE A 204 0.17 -18.73 7.56
C ILE A 204 -0.97 -18.74 8.59
N ASP A 205 -0.69 -18.22 9.78
CA ASP A 205 -1.67 -18.10 10.88
C ASP A 205 -2.11 -16.65 11.15
N ARG A 206 -1.34 -15.67 10.66
CA ARG A 206 -1.63 -14.24 10.87
C ARG A 206 -2.50 -13.72 9.73
N ALA A 207 -3.69 -13.21 10.05
CA ALA A 207 -4.62 -12.63 9.09
C ALA A 207 -3.98 -11.53 8.22
N TYR A 208 -3.13 -10.66 8.80
CA TYR A 208 -2.40 -9.62 8.06
C TYR A 208 -1.48 -10.22 6.98
N THR A 209 -0.67 -11.21 7.34
CA THR A 209 0.21 -11.91 6.39
C THR A 209 -0.61 -12.62 5.32
N MET A 210 -1.69 -13.30 5.71
CA MET A 210 -2.57 -14.00 4.77
C MET A 210 -3.22 -13.03 3.77
N THR A 211 -3.62 -11.84 4.21
CA THR A 211 -4.20 -10.81 3.35
C THR A 211 -3.19 -10.30 2.33
N LEU A 212 -1.95 -10.01 2.75
CA LEU A 212 -0.88 -9.62 1.83
C LEU A 212 -0.55 -10.72 0.82
N VAL A 213 -0.45 -11.97 1.27
CA VAL A 213 -0.20 -13.12 0.40
C VAL A 213 -1.34 -13.28 -0.61
N THR A 214 -2.58 -13.20 -0.16
CA THR A 214 -3.75 -13.30 -1.04
C THR A 214 -3.71 -12.22 -2.12
N TYR A 215 -3.44 -10.95 -1.76
CA TYR A 215 -3.32 -9.88 -2.74
C TYR A 215 -2.15 -10.10 -3.71
N ALA A 216 -1.00 -10.58 -3.23
CA ALA A 216 0.14 -10.91 -4.09
C ALA A 216 -0.20 -12.04 -5.09
N LEU A 217 -0.89 -13.09 -4.63
CA LEU A 217 -1.28 -14.23 -5.47
C LEU A 217 -2.36 -13.83 -6.50
N GLU A 218 -3.33 -13.02 -6.11
CA GLU A 218 -4.33 -12.43 -7.01
C GLU A 218 -3.66 -11.59 -8.10
N LYS A 219 -2.78 -10.65 -7.69
CA LYS A 219 -2.08 -9.77 -8.63
C LYS A 219 -1.14 -10.55 -9.57
N GLY A 220 -0.49 -11.59 -9.05
CA GLY A 220 0.36 -12.50 -9.80
C GLY A 220 -0.39 -13.49 -10.69
N ASN A 221 -1.74 -13.46 -10.69
CA ASN A 221 -2.59 -14.41 -11.41
C ASN A 221 -2.24 -15.87 -11.08
N SER A 222 -1.91 -16.14 -9.81
CA SER A 222 -1.54 -17.48 -9.33
C SER A 222 -2.72 -18.46 -9.49
N PRO A 223 -2.44 -19.76 -9.78
CA PRO A 223 -3.44 -20.81 -9.72
C PRO A 223 -3.99 -21.06 -8.30
N LEU A 224 -3.28 -20.67 -7.24
CA LEU A 224 -3.71 -20.86 -5.85
C LEU A 224 -4.40 -19.64 -5.24
N ARG A 225 -4.72 -18.62 -6.05
CA ARG A 225 -5.39 -17.40 -5.57
C ARG A 225 -6.73 -17.67 -4.88
N GLU A 226 -7.51 -18.64 -5.39
CA GLU A 226 -8.80 -19.02 -4.79
C GLU A 226 -8.60 -19.67 -3.42
N GLN A 227 -7.63 -20.60 -3.30
CA GLN A 227 -7.28 -21.23 -2.02
C GLN A 227 -6.82 -20.18 -1.00
N ALA A 228 -6.01 -19.22 -1.42
CA ALA A 228 -5.56 -18.13 -0.57
C ALA A 228 -6.73 -17.23 -0.12
N TYR A 229 -7.63 -16.89 -1.05
CA TYR A 229 -8.83 -16.12 -0.76
C TYR A 229 -9.75 -16.83 0.24
N GLU A 230 -10.05 -18.12 0.03
CA GLU A 230 -10.85 -18.93 0.96
C GLU A 230 -10.23 -18.95 2.36
N LYS A 231 -8.90 -19.15 2.44
CA LYS A 231 -8.18 -19.13 3.72
C LYS A 231 -8.24 -17.75 4.38
N MET A 232 -7.98 -16.68 3.65
CA MET A 232 -8.11 -15.30 4.15
C MET A 232 -9.52 -15.02 4.67
N MET A 233 -10.57 -15.42 3.93
CA MET A 233 -11.96 -15.23 4.34
C MET A 233 -12.33 -16.03 5.59
N SER A 234 -11.77 -17.24 5.76
CA SER A 234 -11.96 -18.01 7.00
C SER A 234 -11.37 -17.35 8.25
N MET A 235 -10.45 -16.38 8.08
CA MET A 235 -9.87 -15.59 9.16
C MET A 235 -10.63 -14.28 9.42
N ALA A 236 -11.67 -13.99 8.64
CA ALA A 236 -12.43 -12.76 8.79
C ALA A 236 -13.33 -12.81 10.03
N LYS A 237 -13.53 -11.64 10.64
CA LYS A 237 -14.49 -11.39 11.71
C LYS A 237 -15.63 -10.55 11.15
N GLU A 238 -16.86 -10.93 11.47
CA GLU A 238 -18.06 -10.21 11.06
C GLU A 238 -18.83 -9.78 12.30
N ASP A 239 -19.10 -8.47 12.39
CA ASP A 239 -19.94 -7.88 13.43
C ASP A 239 -20.97 -6.90 12.82
N GLU A 240 -21.68 -6.18 13.69
CA GLU A 240 -22.69 -5.19 13.28
C GLU A 240 -22.15 -4.03 12.43
N ASN A 241 -20.83 -3.81 12.43
CA ASN A 241 -20.14 -2.76 11.69
C ASN A 241 -19.48 -3.26 10.40
N GLY A 242 -19.48 -4.57 10.15
CA GLY A 242 -19.06 -5.17 8.89
C GLY A 242 -18.04 -6.28 9.02
N LEU A 243 -17.32 -6.52 7.92
CA LEU A 243 -16.31 -7.58 7.79
C LEU A 243 -14.90 -6.99 7.94
N TYR A 244 -14.08 -7.55 8.82
CA TYR A 244 -12.72 -7.08 9.08
C TYR A 244 -11.75 -8.21 9.46
N TRP A 245 -10.46 -7.90 9.44
CA TRP A 245 -9.37 -8.80 9.83
C TRP A 245 -8.55 -8.16 10.95
N GLY A 246 -8.35 -8.86 12.06
CA GLY A 246 -7.59 -8.39 13.24
C GLY A 246 -7.75 -9.31 14.43
#